data_AF-A0A960L5C1-F1
#
_entry.id   AF-A0A960L5C1-F1
#
_cell.length_a   1.000
_cell.length_b   1.000
_cell.length_c   1.000
_cell.angle_alpha   90.00
_cell.angle_beta   90.00
_cell.angle_gamma   90.00
#
_symmetry.space_group_name_H-M   'P 1'
#
loop_
_entity.id
_entity.type
_entity.pdbx_description
1 polymer ?
#
loop_
_entity_poly.entity_id
_entity_poly.type
_entity_poly.pdbx_seq_one_letter_code
_entity_poly.pdbx_strand_id
1 'polypeptide(L)'
;MFLVLIGSLLGECIGWTTQQAGRVVHDIAPIKAHQHEQLGSGSEQLLWWHTEDAFHPLRGDYIGMFCLRNPDRVPTTFANLKGLGELSADQRRLLMEPHFTIRPDNSHQQKVLSDIGAQAAQGASYDAIERMNERPDKIAVLFGDPAEPYARLDPYFMDPVEDPPGAQQALDALKAILDRDLRDLVLQPGDVCFIDNFQGVHGRKPFKARYDGTDRWMKRVNVVRDLRKSREIRASSTSRIMN
;
A
#
# COMPACT_ATOMS: atom_id res chain seq x y z
N MET A 1 -17.19 -12.62 0.99
CA MET A 1 -18.09 -12.23 2.10
C MET A 1 -17.37 -12.20 3.44
N PHE A 2 -16.72 -13.29 3.89
CA PHE A 2 -16.03 -13.36 5.19
C PHE A 2 -15.06 -12.20 5.50
N LEU A 3 -14.10 -11.92 4.61
CA LEU A 3 -13.13 -10.84 4.81
C LEU A 3 -13.78 -9.45 4.96
N VAL A 4 -14.86 -9.18 4.22
CA VAL A 4 -15.61 -7.91 4.32
C VAL A 4 -16.35 -7.81 5.65
N LEU A 5 -16.91 -8.92 6.17
CA LEU A 5 -17.58 -8.94 7.47
C LEU A 5 -16.61 -8.65 8.62
N ILE A 6 -15.39 -9.19 8.56
CA ILE A 6 -14.37 -8.86 9.58
C ILE A 6 -13.90 -7.41 9.39
N GLY A 7 -13.63 -7.00 8.16
CA GLY A 7 -13.22 -5.61 7.86
C GLY A 7 -14.25 -4.57 8.33
N SER A 8 -15.55 -4.90 8.30
CA SER A 8 -16.60 -4.00 8.79
C SER A 8 -16.57 -3.74 10.30
N LEU A 9 -15.83 -4.54 11.07
CA LEU A 9 -15.60 -4.28 12.50
C LEU A 9 -14.55 -3.18 12.73
N LEU A 10 -13.70 -2.90 11.74
CA LEU A 10 -12.64 -1.89 11.81
C LEU A 10 -13.02 -0.58 11.12
N GLY A 11 -14.01 -0.60 10.23
CA GLY A 11 -14.46 0.56 9.47
C GLY A 11 -15.27 0.15 8.24
N GLU A 12 -15.15 0.93 7.17
CA GLU A 12 -15.87 0.73 5.92
C GLU A 12 -14.92 0.17 4.86
N CYS A 13 -15.26 -0.99 4.28
CA CYS A 13 -14.50 -1.54 3.14
C CYS A 13 -14.75 -0.70 1.88
N ILE A 14 -13.67 -0.42 1.15
CA ILE A 14 -13.62 0.47 -0.03
C ILE A 14 -12.90 -0.20 -1.20
N GLY A 15 -13.08 0.34 -2.40
CA GLY A 15 -12.27 0.02 -3.58
C GLY A 15 -11.84 1.28 -4.30
N TRP A 16 -10.88 1.16 -5.24
CA TRP A 16 -10.44 2.24 -6.11
C TRP A 16 -10.84 1.93 -7.54
N THR A 17 -11.44 2.88 -8.26
CA THR A 17 -11.82 2.71 -9.67
C THR A 17 -10.62 2.26 -10.51
N THR A 18 -9.44 2.76 -10.17
CA THR A 18 -8.16 2.49 -10.85
C THR A 18 -7.53 1.14 -10.51
N GLN A 19 -7.97 0.46 -9.44
CA GLN A 19 -7.47 -0.87 -9.07
C GLN A 19 -8.55 -1.95 -9.29
N GLN A 20 -8.21 -2.99 -10.05
CA GLN A 20 -9.08 -4.16 -10.31
C GLN A 20 -10.53 -3.82 -10.67
N ALA A 21 -10.72 -2.77 -11.47
CA ALA A 21 -12.03 -2.26 -11.92
C ALA A 21 -12.99 -1.88 -10.76
N GLY A 22 -12.47 -1.26 -9.70
CA GLY A 22 -13.30 -0.79 -8.60
C GLY A 22 -13.87 -1.90 -7.72
N ARG A 23 -13.30 -3.11 -7.75
CA ARG A 23 -13.70 -4.17 -6.82
C ARG A 23 -13.37 -3.73 -5.39
N VAL A 24 -14.22 -4.07 -4.43
CA VAL A 24 -13.91 -3.87 -2.99
C VAL A 24 -13.01 -4.98 -2.46
N VAL A 25 -13.18 -6.20 -2.98
CA VAL A 25 -12.34 -7.35 -2.63
C VAL A 25 -11.44 -7.66 -3.81
N HIS A 26 -10.14 -7.45 -3.62
CA HIS A 26 -9.12 -7.66 -4.64
C HIS A 26 -8.58 -9.10 -4.60
N ASP A 27 -8.11 -9.55 -5.74
CA ASP A 27 -7.35 -10.78 -5.91
C ASP A 27 -5.85 -10.50 -5.92
N ILE A 28 -5.10 -11.20 -5.06
CA ILE A 28 -3.64 -11.22 -5.08
C ILE A 28 -3.21 -12.63 -5.47
N ALA A 29 -2.94 -12.81 -6.75
CA ALA A 29 -2.43 -14.04 -7.35
C ALA A 29 -1.44 -13.67 -8.47
N PRO A 30 -0.42 -14.51 -8.74
CA PRO A 30 0.58 -14.18 -9.74
C PRO A 30 -0.01 -14.15 -11.14
N ILE A 31 0.28 -13.07 -11.89
CA ILE A 31 -0.04 -12.93 -13.30
C ILE A 31 1.27 -13.00 -14.07
N LYS A 32 1.36 -13.87 -15.09
CA LYS A 32 2.60 -14.12 -15.83
C LYS A 32 3.21 -12.86 -16.43
N ALA A 33 2.38 -11.98 -16.99
CA ALA A 33 2.82 -10.69 -17.53
C ALA A 33 3.43 -9.76 -16.45
N HIS A 34 3.04 -9.94 -15.18
CA HIS A 34 3.47 -9.10 -14.07
C HIS A 34 4.67 -9.68 -13.30
N GLN A 35 5.26 -10.80 -13.76
CA GLN A 35 6.25 -11.57 -12.99
C GLN A 35 7.46 -10.75 -12.51
N HIS A 36 7.78 -9.64 -13.21
CA HIS A 36 8.86 -8.72 -12.87
C HIS A 36 8.40 -7.31 -12.44
N GLU A 37 7.14 -7.15 -12.06
CA GLU A 37 6.55 -5.85 -11.67
C GLU A 37 6.44 -5.71 -10.13
N GLN A 38 6.56 -4.48 -9.62
CA GLN A 38 6.24 -4.12 -8.22
C GLN A 38 4.73 -4.06 -8.00
N LEU A 39 4.08 -5.23 -8.07
CA LEU A 39 2.64 -5.37 -7.93
C LEU A 39 2.30 -6.55 -7.02
N GLY A 40 1.12 -6.54 -6.39
CA GLY A 40 0.61 -7.70 -5.65
C GLY A 40 0.52 -8.97 -6.51
N SER A 41 0.27 -8.81 -7.81
CA SER A 41 0.25 -9.86 -8.83
C SER A 41 1.62 -10.22 -9.42
N GLY A 42 2.69 -9.52 -9.07
CA GLY A 42 4.04 -9.91 -9.45
C GLY A 42 4.52 -11.10 -8.63
N SER A 43 5.62 -11.75 -9.02
CA SER A 43 6.11 -12.97 -8.36
C SER A 43 7.62 -12.98 -8.14
N GLU A 44 8.43 -12.81 -9.18
CA GLU A 44 9.88 -13.04 -9.10
C GLU A 44 10.66 -11.88 -8.48
N GLN A 45 10.08 -10.68 -8.48
CA GLN A 45 10.67 -9.51 -7.82
C GLN A 45 10.29 -9.46 -6.35
N LEU A 46 11.20 -8.93 -5.53
CA LEU A 46 10.89 -8.52 -4.18
C LEU A 46 9.83 -7.42 -4.25
N LEU A 47 8.67 -7.65 -3.64
CA LEU A 47 7.72 -6.56 -3.43
C LEU A 47 8.22 -5.76 -2.23
N TRP A 48 8.77 -4.58 -2.50
CA TRP A 48 9.34 -3.72 -1.48
C TRP A 48 8.29 -3.36 -0.44
N TRP A 49 8.74 -3.19 0.80
CA TRP A 49 7.83 -2.80 1.86
C TRP A 49 7.35 -1.37 1.63
N HIS A 50 6.07 -1.14 1.92
CA HIS A 50 5.42 0.15 1.72
C HIS A 50 4.20 0.31 2.64
N THR A 51 3.77 1.55 2.80
CA THR A 51 2.41 1.91 3.19
C THR A 51 1.49 1.73 1.97
N GLU A 52 0.36 1.04 2.10
CA GLU A 52 -0.57 0.83 0.97
C GLU A 52 -1.17 2.16 0.50
N ASP A 53 -1.21 2.34 -0.83
CA ASP A 53 -1.65 3.56 -1.51
C ASP A 53 -0.99 4.81 -0.91
N ALA A 54 0.31 4.73 -0.53
CA ALA A 54 1.01 5.78 0.22
C ALA A 54 0.93 7.16 -0.43
N PHE A 55 0.83 7.26 -1.75
CA PHE A 55 0.71 8.54 -2.46
C PHE A 55 -0.63 9.25 -2.20
N HIS A 56 -1.68 8.53 -1.79
CA HIS A 56 -3.02 9.08 -1.70
C HIS A 56 -3.39 9.55 -0.27
N PRO A 57 -3.92 10.78 -0.08
CA PRO A 57 -4.31 11.28 1.25
C PRO A 57 -5.48 10.52 1.87
N LEU A 58 -6.32 9.90 1.04
CA LEU A 58 -7.49 9.09 1.44
C LEU A 58 -7.23 7.58 1.37
N ARG A 59 -5.96 7.15 1.48
CA ARG A 59 -5.57 5.73 1.56
C ARG A 59 -6.31 4.99 2.68
N GLY A 60 -6.34 3.66 2.60
CA GLY A 60 -6.91 2.83 3.65
C GLY A 60 -6.22 3.05 5.00
N ASP A 61 -7.01 3.05 6.08
CA ASP A 61 -6.50 3.02 7.46
C ASP A 61 -6.02 1.60 7.83
N TYR A 62 -6.70 0.57 7.31
CA TYR A 62 -6.31 -0.83 7.47
C TYR A 62 -6.32 -1.58 6.14
N ILE A 63 -5.42 -2.55 6.03
CA ILE A 63 -5.38 -3.49 4.90
C ILE A 63 -5.70 -4.87 5.46
N GLY A 64 -6.77 -5.48 4.95
CA GLY A 64 -7.14 -6.85 5.29
C GLY A 64 -6.63 -7.81 4.22
N MET A 65 -5.97 -8.89 4.63
CA MET A 65 -5.57 -10.00 3.77
C MET A 65 -6.17 -11.30 4.26
N PHE A 66 -6.72 -12.11 3.36
CA PHE A 66 -7.23 -13.44 3.64
C PHE A 66 -6.55 -14.46 2.73
N CYS A 67 -5.82 -15.40 3.31
CA CYS A 67 -5.10 -16.41 2.55
C CYS A 67 -6.03 -17.55 2.14
N LEU A 68 -6.24 -17.69 0.83
CA LEU A 68 -6.96 -18.84 0.25
C LEU A 68 -6.01 -20.00 0.00
N ARG A 69 -4.78 -19.71 -0.47
CA ARG A 69 -3.73 -20.70 -0.70
C ARG A 69 -2.35 -20.08 -0.59
N ASN A 70 -1.40 -20.83 -0.04
CA ASN A 70 0.02 -20.46 -0.01
C ASN A 70 0.90 -21.73 0.08
N PRO A 71 0.95 -22.55 -0.98
CA PRO A 71 1.52 -23.91 -0.90
C PRO A 71 3.02 -23.89 -0.57
N ASP A 72 3.73 -22.86 -1.05
CA ASP A 72 5.17 -22.68 -0.86
C ASP A 72 5.50 -21.84 0.38
N ARG A 73 4.49 -21.52 1.21
CA ARG A 73 4.68 -20.75 2.45
C ARG A 73 5.39 -19.40 2.22
N VAL A 74 5.10 -18.74 1.10
CA VAL A 74 5.72 -17.45 0.74
C VAL A 74 5.32 -16.40 1.78
N PRO A 75 6.28 -15.77 2.46
CA PRO A 75 5.98 -14.81 3.51
C PRO A 75 5.56 -13.46 2.94
N THR A 76 4.54 -12.88 3.57
CA THR A 76 4.35 -11.42 3.61
C THR A 76 5.41 -10.86 4.55
N THR A 77 6.07 -9.76 4.20
CA THR A 77 6.99 -9.07 5.12
C THR A 77 6.25 -7.96 5.84
N PHE A 78 6.59 -7.70 7.11
CA PHE A 78 5.97 -6.66 7.92
C PHE A 78 6.96 -6.05 8.91
N ALA A 79 6.92 -4.74 9.09
CA ALA A 79 7.58 -4.03 10.18
C ALA A 79 6.60 -3.03 10.82
N ASN A 80 6.64 -2.92 12.15
CA ASN A 80 5.91 -1.88 12.89
C ASN A 80 6.84 -0.70 13.20
N LEU A 81 6.26 0.38 13.73
CA LEU A 81 6.99 1.62 14.02
C LEU A 81 7.67 1.66 15.40
N LYS A 82 7.92 0.53 16.07
CA LYS A 82 8.51 0.54 17.42
C LYS A 82 9.96 1.02 17.44
N GLY A 83 10.72 0.82 16.35
CA GLY A 83 12.12 1.26 16.25
C GLY A 83 12.31 2.77 16.08
N LEU A 84 11.24 3.56 15.87
CA LEU A 84 11.34 4.99 15.59
C LEU A 84 11.99 5.80 16.72
N GLY A 85 11.98 5.29 17.96
CA GLY A 85 12.67 5.91 19.10
C GLY A 85 14.19 6.07 18.92
N GLU A 86 14.78 5.35 17.97
CA GLU A 86 16.21 5.42 17.64
C GLU A 86 16.58 6.62 16.74
N LEU A 87 15.59 7.26 16.12
CA LEU A 87 15.80 8.47 15.33
C LEU A 87 16.26 9.62 16.24
N SER A 88 17.26 10.37 15.79
CA SER A 88 17.66 11.61 16.47
C SER A 88 16.52 12.64 16.44
N ALA A 89 16.57 13.63 17.34
CA ALA A 89 15.59 14.72 17.37
C ALA A 89 15.53 15.46 16.02
N ASP A 90 16.68 15.69 15.38
CA ASP A 90 16.75 16.34 14.07
C ASP A 90 16.18 15.49 12.95
N GLN A 91 16.50 14.18 12.93
CA GLN A 91 15.93 13.26 11.94
C GLN A 91 14.41 13.19 12.07
N ARG A 92 13.90 13.08 13.30
CA ARG A 92 12.46 13.07 13.57
C ARG A 92 11.81 14.37 13.13
N ARG A 93 12.39 15.54 13.46
CA ARG A 93 11.88 16.84 13.03
C ARG A 93 11.79 16.91 11.50
N LEU A 94 12.85 16.54 10.78
CA LEU A 94 12.88 16.55 9.33
C LEU A 94 11.83 15.63 8.71
N LEU A 95 11.65 14.43 9.27
CA LEU A 95 10.64 13.47 8.81
C LEU A 95 9.20 13.93 9.08
N MET A 96 8.99 14.83 10.05
CA MET A 96 7.69 15.42 10.39
C MET A 96 7.35 16.69 9.60
N GLU A 97 8.28 17.19 8.78
CA GLU A 97 8.09 18.36 7.93
C GLU A 97 7.80 17.94 6.47
N PRO A 98 7.06 18.75 5.69
CA PRO A 98 6.62 18.37 4.35
C PRO A 98 7.73 18.55 3.30
N HIS A 99 8.70 17.64 3.29
CA HIS A 99 9.86 17.68 2.38
C HIS A 99 9.87 16.58 1.33
N PHE A 100 9.05 15.54 1.50
CA PHE A 100 9.11 14.31 0.73
C PHE A 100 7.97 14.21 -0.29
N THR A 101 8.19 13.54 -1.41
CA THR A 101 7.13 13.25 -2.39
C THR A 101 6.94 11.75 -2.53
N ILE A 102 5.71 11.32 -2.78
CA ILE A 102 5.38 9.91 -3.10
C ILE A 102 4.54 9.91 -4.36
N ARG A 103 4.99 9.17 -5.38
CA ARG A 103 4.27 8.99 -6.64
C ARG A 103 3.30 7.80 -6.57
N PRO A 104 2.23 7.80 -7.39
CA PRO A 104 1.35 6.64 -7.49
C PRO A 104 2.11 5.38 -7.90
N ASP A 105 1.79 4.27 -7.26
CA ASP A 105 2.37 2.98 -7.60
C ASP A 105 1.77 2.41 -8.89
N ASN A 106 2.41 1.37 -9.43
CA ASN A 106 2.05 0.79 -10.71
C ASN A 106 0.62 0.22 -10.74
N SER A 107 0.01 -0.12 -9.60
CA SER A 107 -1.31 -0.75 -9.55
C SER A 107 -2.45 0.17 -9.99
N HIS A 108 -2.21 1.49 -9.98
CA HIS A 108 -3.14 2.51 -10.45
C HIS A 108 -2.96 2.86 -11.94
N GLN A 109 -2.03 2.22 -12.66
CA GLN A 109 -1.82 2.45 -14.08
C GLN A 109 -2.87 1.73 -14.94
N GLN A 110 -3.30 2.35 -16.04
CA GLN A 110 -4.29 1.78 -16.96
C GLN A 110 -3.87 0.42 -17.53
N LYS A 111 -2.57 0.22 -17.80
CA LYS A 111 -1.98 -1.04 -18.29
C LYS A 111 -2.39 -2.23 -17.41
N VAL A 112 -2.40 -2.06 -16.09
CA VAL A 112 -2.73 -3.13 -15.14
C VAL A 112 -4.18 -3.60 -15.27
N LEU A 113 -5.11 -2.69 -15.63
CA LEU A 113 -6.50 -3.08 -15.91
C LEU A 113 -6.63 -3.87 -17.20
N SER A 114 -5.93 -3.47 -18.27
CA SER A 114 -5.96 -4.22 -19.53
C SER A 114 -5.43 -5.64 -19.36
N ASP A 115 -4.41 -5.83 -18.52
CA ASP A 115 -3.80 -7.14 -18.27
C ASP A 115 -4.74 -8.12 -17.55
N ILE A 116 -5.77 -7.61 -16.85
CA ILE A 116 -6.83 -8.43 -16.23
C ILE A 116 -8.11 -8.49 -17.07
N GLY A 117 -8.07 -8.04 -18.33
CA GLY A 117 -9.22 -8.02 -19.24
C GLY A 117 -10.33 -7.05 -18.83
N ALA A 118 -10.02 -6.07 -17.97
CA ALA A 118 -10.94 -5.03 -17.59
C ALA A 118 -10.76 -3.79 -18.49
N GLN A 119 -11.87 -3.17 -18.88
CA GLN A 119 -11.82 -1.86 -19.52
C GLN A 119 -11.66 -0.80 -18.45
N ALA A 120 -10.68 0.08 -18.62
CA ALA A 120 -10.58 1.28 -17.81
C ALA A 120 -11.86 2.10 -17.98
N ALA A 121 -12.46 2.53 -16.86
CA ALA A 121 -13.38 3.64 -16.94
C ALA A 121 -12.58 4.85 -17.45
N GLN A 122 -12.85 5.31 -18.68
CA GLN A 122 -12.36 6.62 -19.13
C GLN A 122 -12.93 7.67 -18.18
N GLY A 123 -12.08 8.50 -17.58
CA GLY A 123 -12.57 9.59 -16.74
C GLY A 123 -11.56 10.16 -15.76
N ALA A 124 -12.01 11.20 -15.06
CA ALA A 124 -11.25 12.09 -14.16
C ALA A 124 -10.39 11.38 -13.09
N SER A 125 -10.68 10.11 -12.76
CA SER A 125 -9.88 9.25 -11.91
C SER A 125 -8.43 9.11 -12.37
N TYR A 126 -8.24 8.77 -13.65
CA TYR A 126 -6.90 8.57 -14.19
C TYR A 126 -6.16 9.90 -14.37
N ASP A 127 -6.87 10.97 -14.73
CA ASP A 127 -6.30 12.32 -14.80
C ASP A 127 -5.79 12.79 -13.43
N ALA A 128 -6.50 12.44 -12.34
CA ALA A 128 -6.06 12.74 -10.98
C ALA A 128 -4.79 11.97 -10.60
N ILE A 129 -4.71 10.67 -10.94
CA ILE A 129 -3.51 9.85 -10.74
C ILE A 129 -2.34 10.41 -11.57
N GLU A 130 -2.56 10.76 -12.83
CA GLU A 130 -1.54 11.37 -13.69
C GLU A 130 -1.06 12.71 -13.13
N ARG A 131 -1.97 13.58 -12.65
CA ARG A 131 -1.61 14.83 -11.97
C ARG A 131 -0.75 14.59 -10.73
N MET A 132 -1.11 13.62 -9.89
CA MET A 132 -0.32 13.25 -8.70
C MET A 132 1.04 12.68 -9.08
N ASN A 133 1.12 11.96 -10.21
CA ASN A 133 2.39 11.45 -10.72
C ASN A 133 3.26 12.58 -11.28
N GLU A 134 2.74 13.47 -12.11
CA GLU A 134 3.54 14.56 -12.70
C GLU A 134 3.99 15.59 -11.67
N ARG A 135 3.12 15.92 -10.71
CA ARG A 135 3.32 16.98 -9.72
C ARG A 135 2.91 16.49 -8.33
N PRO A 136 3.70 15.59 -7.71
CA PRO A 136 3.40 15.09 -6.38
C PRO A 136 3.52 16.23 -5.35
N ASP A 137 2.54 16.32 -4.46
CA ASP A 137 2.56 17.28 -3.35
C ASP A 137 3.63 16.86 -2.32
N LYS A 138 4.32 17.83 -1.71
CA LYS A 138 5.25 17.54 -0.61
C LYS A 138 4.48 17.12 0.66
N ILE A 139 4.97 16.08 1.33
CA ILE A 139 4.37 15.47 2.52
C ILE A 139 5.42 15.24 3.61
N ALA A 140 4.93 15.13 4.85
CA ALA A 140 5.71 14.57 5.95
C ALA A 140 5.62 13.04 5.92
N VAL A 141 6.73 12.38 6.23
CA VAL A 141 6.80 10.91 6.32
C VAL A 141 6.29 10.43 7.68
N LEU A 142 6.61 11.17 8.74
CA LEU A 142 6.07 10.94 10.09
C LEU A 142 5.04 12.02 10.41
N PHE A 143 3.96 11.66 11.11
CA PHE A 143 2.89 12.60 11.46
C PHE A 143 2.11 12.13 12.69
N GLY A 144 1.22 12.97 13.22
CA GLY A 144 0.49 12.68 14.46
C GLY A 144 1.28 13.13 15.69
N ASP A 145 1.25 12.33 16.76
CA ASP A 145 1.98 12.63 17.99
C ASP A 145 3.50 12.49 17.76
N PRO A 146 4.32 13.51 18.01
CA PRO A 146 5.77 13.40 17.89
C PRO A 146 6.42 12.32 18.76
N ALA A 147 5.81 11.90 19.88
CA ALA A 147 6.32 10.82 20.72
C ALA A 147 6.01 9.43 20.13
N GLU A 148 4.81 9.27 19.58
CA GLU A 148 4.31 8.03 18.98
C GLU A 148 3.71 8.30 17.58
N PRO A 149 4.55 8.62 16.58
CA PRO A 149 4.05 9.07 15.30
C PRO A 149 3.51 7.90 14.46
N TYR A 150 2.59 8.24 13.58
CA TYR A 150 2.27 7.42 12.41
C TYR A 150 3.31 7.64 11.31
N ALA A 151 3.37 6.70 10.37
CA ALA A 151 4.25 6.80 9.20
C ALA A 151 3.48 6.64 7.88
N ARG A 152 4.01 7.27 6.83
CA ARG A 152 3.52 7.20 5.46
C ARG A 152 4.70 7.28 4.52
N LEU A 153 5.06 6.15 3.91
CA LEU A 153 6.20 6.07 3.02
C LEU A 153 6.10 4.89 2.05
N ASP A 154 6.70 5.08 0.90
CA ASP A 154 6.91 4.05 -0.11
C ASP A 154 8.27 4.30 -0.76
N PRO A 155 9.36 3.71 -0.22
CA PRO A 155 10.71 4.00 -0.69
C PRO A 155 10.92 3.73 -2.18
N TYR A 156 10.12 2.86 -2.80
CA TYR A 156 10.24 2.55 -4.22
C TYR A 156 9.69 3.68 -5.10
N PHE A 157 8.65 4.39 -4.64
CA PHE A 157 7.98 5.47 -5.36
C PHE A 157 8.22 6.87 -4.76
N MET A 158 9.18 7.00 -3.86
CA MET A 158 9.63 8.27 -3.30
C MET A 158 10.76 8.87 -4.14
N ASP A 159 10.68 10.17 -4.42
CA ASP A 159 11.78 10.88 -5.08
C ASP A 159 12.91 11.17 -4.06
N PRO A 160 14.18 11.23 -4.50
CA PRO A 160 15.27 11.73 -3.69
C PRO A 160 15.02 13.18 -3.22
N VAL A 161 15.44 13.50 -1.99
CA VAL A 161 15.26 14.84 -1.40
C VAL A 161 16.60 15.51 -1.13
N GLU A 162 16.85 16.64 -1.78
CA GLU A 162 18.09 17.41 -1.57
C GLU A 162 17.94 18.58 -0.57
N ASP A 163 16.73 19.12 -0.44
CA ASP A 163 16.40 20.29 0.39
C ASP A 163 15.21 20.00 1.32
N PRO A 164 15.36 20.19 2.65
CA PRO A 164 16.53 20.71 3.36
C PRO A 164 17.67 19.68 3.51
N PRO A 165 18.92 20.16 3.73
CA PRO A 165 20.05 19.28 4.04
C PRO A 165 19.72 18.32 5.18
N GLY A 166 20.02 17.04 4.97
CA GLY A 166 19.75 15.97 5.93
C GLY A 166 18.39 15.29 5.80
N ALA A 167 17.45 15.81 5.00
CA ALA A 167 16.13 15.18 4.81
C ALA A 167 16.25 13.75 4.25
N GLN A 168 17.07 13.55 3.20
CA GLN A 168 17.36 12.22 2.67
C GLN A 168 18.03 11.31 3.70
N GLN A 169 18.98 11.84 4.48
CA GLN A 169 19.68 11.06 5.51
C GLN A 169 18.72 10.61 6.63
N ALA A 170 17.73 11.45 6.98
CA ALA A 170 16.69 11.09 7.91
C ALA A 170 15.78 9.98 7.35
N LEU A 171 15.41 10.07 6.07
CA LEU A 171 14.66 9.01 5.39
C LEU A 171 15.45 7.70 5.32
N ASP A 172 16.74 7.76 5.02
CA ASP A 172 17.61 6.58 4.97
C ASP A 172 17.81 5.94 6.35
N ALA A 173 17.91 6.73 7.41
CA ALA A 173 17.94 6.22 8.78
C ALA A 173 16.64 5.50 9.15
N LEU A 174 15.48 6.07 8.78
CA LEU A 174 14.19 5.43 8.96
C LEU A 174 14.09 4.11 8.16
N LYS A 175 14.50 4.12 6.90
CA LYS A 175 14.53 2.92 6.05
C LYS A 175 15.39 1.82 6.67
N ALA A 176 16.58 2.17 7.18
CA ALA A 176 17.47 1.20 7.82
C ALA A 176 16.87 0.58 9.09
N ILE A 177 16.15 1.37 9.91
CA ILE A 177 15.42 0.85 11.08
C ILE A 177 14.34 -0.14 10.64
N LEU A 178 13.52 0.23 9.65
CA LEU A 178 12.45 -0.62 9.14
C LEU A 178 13.00 -1.90 8.49
N ASP A 179 14.04 -1.80 7.65
CA ASP A 179 14.69 -2.94 7.01
C ASP A 179 15.21 -3.96 8.03
N ARG A 180 15.82 -3.48 9.13
CA ARG A 180 16.30 -4.32 10.23
C ARG A 180 15.15 -5.01 10.95
N ASP A 181 14.03 -4.31 11.14
CA ASP A 181 12.91 -4.78 11.95
C ASP A 181 11.85 -5.57 11.14
N LEU A 182 12.03 -5.72 9.82
CA LEU A 182 11.18 -6.54 8.96
C LEU A 182 11.14 -8.00 9.44
N ARG A 183 9.93 -8.53 9.52
CA ARG A 183 9.64 -9.91 9.90
C ARG A 183 8.87 -10.61 8.81
N ASP A 184 9.12 -11.91 8.70
CA ASP A 184 8.38 -12.78 7.79
C ASP A 184 7.11 -13.29 8.49
N LEU A 185 5.96 -12.99 7.88
CA LEU A 185 4.64 -13.46 8.27
C LEU A 185 4.12 -14.42 7.19
N VAL A 186 4.16 -15.72 7.49
CA VAL A 186 3.63 -16.76 6.60
C VAL A 186 2.15 -16.98 6.92
N LEU A 187 1.27 -16.47 6.05
CA LEU A 187 -0.16 -16.75 6.12
C LEU A 187 -0.47 -18.13 5.51
N GLN A 188 -1.18 -18.96 6.26
CA GLN A 188 -1.69 -20.27 5.86
C GLN A 188 -3.13 -20.16 5.35
N PRO A 189 -3.63 -21.13 4.55
CA PRO A 189 -5.03 -21.16 4.15
C PRO A 189 -5.97 -21.04 5.36
N GLY A 190 -6.86 -20.06 5.35
CA GLY A 190 -7.73 -19.75 6.49
C GLY A 190 -7.30 -18.54 7.32
N ASP A 191 -6.01 -18.18 7.29
CA ASP A 191 -5.50 -17.05 8.05
C ASP A 191 -6.00 -15.73 7.49
N VAL A 192 -6.43 -14.85 8.40
CA VAL A 192 -6.78 -13.46 8.12
C VAL A 192 -5.84 -12.56 8.90
N CYS A 193 -5.25 -11.58 8.24
CA CYS A 193 -4.39 -10.58 8.85
C CYS A 193 -4.90 -9.18 8.49
N PHE A 194 -4.94 -8.29 9.49
CA PHE A 194 -5.16 -6.87 9.29
C PHE A 194 -3.91 -6.11 9.68
N ILE A 195 -3.44 -5.26 8.77
CA ILE A 195 -2.30 -4.37 8.98
C ILE A 195 -2.86 -2.97 9.20
N ASP A 196 -2.44 -2.33 10.28
CA ASP A 196 -2.66 -0.89 10.49
C ASP A 196 -1.71 -0.14 9.55
N ASN A 197 -2.28 0.49 8.52
CA ASN A 197 -1.55 1.15 7.44
C ASN A 197 -0.90 2.48 7.89
N PHE A 198 -1.16 2.91 9.12
CA PHE A 198 -0.55 4.09 9.74
C PHE A 198 0.56 3.70 10.73
N GLN A 199 0.60 2.44 11.19
CA GLN A 199 1.54 1.94 12.19
C GLN A 199 2.46 0.81 11.71
N GLY A 200 2.46 0.52 10.41
CA GLY A 200 3.39 -0.44 9.85
C GLY A 200 3.51 -0.36 8.33
N VAL A 201 4.55 -1.01 7.85
CA VAL A 201 4.82 -1.22 6.43
C VAL A 201 4.79 -2.71 6.13
N HIS A 202 4.45 -3.05 4.90
CA HIS A 202 4.35 -4.43 4.49
C HIS A 202 4.82 -4.64 3.06
N GLY A 203 5.27 -5.86 2.76
CA GLY A 203 5.73 -6.26 1.44
C GLY A 203 5.62 -7.77 1.26
N ARG A 204 6.40 -8.33 0.34
CA ARG A 204 6.41 -9.78 0.11
C ARG A 204 7.72 -10.23 -0.50
N LYS A 205 8.26 -11.35 0.01
CA LYS A 205 9.44 -11.99 -0.60
C LYS A 205 9.15 -12.45 -2.04
N PRO A 206 10.18 -12.51 -2.90
CA PRO A 206 10.05 -13.09 -4.24
C PRO A 206 9.73 -14.58 -4.14
N PHE A 207 9.01 -15.10 -5.14
CA PHE A 207 8.71 -16.53 -5.28
C PHE A 207 8.55 -16.93 -6.75
N LYS A 208 8.73 -18.22 -7.03
CA LYS A 208 8.53 -18.78 -8.37
C LYS A 208 7.08 -19.25 -8.51
N ALA A 209 6.31 -18.60 -9.38
CA ALA A 209 4.95 -18.99 -9.70
C ALA A 209 4.94 -20.10 -10.76
N ARG A 210 3.96 -21.00 -10.68
CA ARG A 210 3.78 -22.14 -11.59
C ARG A 210 2.88 -21.80 -12.78
N TYR A 211 1.92 -20.90 -12.59
CA TYR A 211 0.88 -20.54 -13.55
C TYR A 211 0.00 -21.73 -14.00
N ASP A 212 -0.14 -22.74 -13.13
CA ASP A 212 -0.92 -23.97 -13.36
C ASP A 212 -2.23 -24.00 -12.55
N GLY A 213 -2.59 -22.88 -11.92
CA GLY A 213 -3.77 -22.75 -11.07
C GLY A 213 -3.55 -23.14 -9.61
N THR A 214 -2.35 -23.59 -9.22
CA THR A 214 -2.03 -24.01 -7.85
C THR A 214 -1.30 -22.96 -7.01
N ASP A 215 -0.96 -21.82 -7.60
CA ASP A 215 -0.19 -20.75 -6.96
C ASP A 215 -0.82 -20.16 -5.70
N ARG A 216 0.02 -19.40 -4.97
CA ARG A 216 -0.39 -18.54 -3.85
C ARG A 216 -1.52 -17.61 -4.27
N TRP A 217 -2.57 -17.57 -3.47
CA TRP A 217 -3.76 -16.75 -3.71
C TRP A 217 -4.28 -16.16 -2.41
N MET A 218 -4.36 -14.83 -2.37
CA MET A 218 -4.97 -14.08 -1.27
C MET A 218 -6.10 -13.19 -1.77
N LYS A 219 -7.04 -12.89 -0.88
CA LYS A 219 -8.00 -11.80 -1.05
C LYS A 219 -7.53 -10.60 -0.24
N ARG A 220 -7.69 -9.39 -0.77
CA ARG A 220 -7.37 -8.13 -0.09
C ARG A 220 -8.58 -7.22 -0.01
N VAL A 221 -8.72 -6.46 1.07
CA VAL A 221 -9.64 -5.33 1.21
C VAL A 221 -8.90 -4.12 1.77
N ASN A 222 -9.26 -2.93 1.31
CA ASN A 222 -8.89 -1.67 1.97
C ASN A 222 -10.06 -1.24 2.87
N VAL A 223 -9.75 -0.76 4.07
CA VAL A 223 -10.73 -0.33 5.07
C VAL A 223 -10.41 1.08 5.53
N VAL A 224 -11.42 1.95 5.56
CA VAL A 224 -11.31 3.32 6.11
C VAL A 224 -12.20 3.48 7.33
N ARG A 225 -11.73 4.22 8.34
CA ARG A 225 -12.48 4.54 9.55
C ARG A 225 -13.57 5.58 9.29
N ASP A 226 -13.38 6.45 8.30
CA ASP A 226 -14.33 7.50 7.94
C ASP A 226 -14.49 7.63 6.41
N LEU A 227 -15.54 7.00 5.86
CA LEU A 227 -15.89 7.05 4.45
C LEU A 227 -16.38 8.45 4.00
N ARG A 228 -16.78 9.34 4.92
CA ARG A 228 -17.31 10.65 4.54
C ARG A 228 -16.20 11.59 4.07
N LYS A 229 -14.96 11.42 4.54
CA LYS A 229 -13.78 12.18 4.07
C LYS A 229 -13.52 12.05 2.58
N SER A 230 -13.90 10.92 1.97
CA SER A 230 -13.74 10.70 0.53
C SER A 230 -14.95 11.12 -0.29
N ARG A 231 -15.93 11.86 0.26
CA ARG A 231 -17.18 12.18 -0.46
C ARG A 231 -16.92 12.85 -1.81
N GLU A 232 -15.94 13.73 -1.91
CA GLU A 232 -15.64 14.49 -3.14
C GLU A 232 -15.17 13.61 -4.30
N ILE A 233 -14.55 12.47 -4.00
CA ILE A 233 -14.02 11.54 -5.00
C ILE A 233 -14.90 10.29 -5.18
N ARG A 234 -16.18 10.37 -4.82
CA ARG A 234 -17.13 9.25 -4.98
C ARG A 234 -18.32 9.65 -5.83
N ALA A 235 -18.76 8.76 -6.71
CA ALA A 235 -19.87 9.01 -7.63
C ALA A 235 -21.21 9.32 -6.92
N SER A 236 -21.43 8.76 -5.73
CA SER A 236 -22.64 8.99 -4.93
C SER A 236 -22.33 8.89 -3.44
N SER A 237 -23.25 9.34 -2.58
CA SER A 237 -23.11 9.22 -1.12
C SER A 237 -23.01 7.77 -0.64
N THR A 238 -23.65 6.84 -1.36
CA THR A 238 -23.68 5.39 -1.05
C THR A 238 -22.57 4.57 -1.71
N SER A 239 -21.89 5.12 -2.71
CA SER A 239 -20.75 4.45 -3.35
C SER A 239 -19.62 4.22 -2.34
N ARG A 240 -18.97 3.05 -2.44
CA ARG A 240 -17.76 2.68 -1.69
C ARG A 240 -16.50 2.71 -2.55
N ILE A 241 -16.65 3.11 -3.81
CA ILE A 241 -15.57 3.13 -4.79
C ILE A 241 -15.07 4.57 -4.91
N MET A 242 -13.78 4.74 -4.67
CA MET A 242 -13.07 6.01 -4.80
C MET A 242 -12.53 6.15 -6.21
N ASN A 243 -12.84 7.30 -6.81
CA ASN A 243 -12.45 7.71 -8.15
C ASN A 243 -11.06 8.33 -8.13
#